data_AF-A0AAU0VMV8-F1
#
_entry.id   AF-A0AAU0VMV8-F1
#
_cell.length_a   1.000
_cell.length_b   1.000
_cell.length_c   1.000
_cell.angle_alpha   90.00
_cell.angle_beta   90.00
_cell.angle_gamma   90.00
#
_symmetry.space_group_name_H-M   'P 1'
#
loop_
_entity.id
_entity.type
_entity.pdbx_description
1 polymer ?
#
loop_
_entity_poly.entity_id
_entity_poly.type
_entity_poly.pdbx_seq_one_letter_code
_entity_poly.pdbx_strand_id
1 'polypeptide(L)'
;MNGNAWARPDERGGYEVQLAELGLKYEYFERLISEGEEARAGATLDDAVNAAGTFDYFARVRTLRYLLRTEEGWKRYDPKQSPLTVNPDKSMAIGVLLGDARTGLPGNPQPRSHRPAGVAKESLVARNQGLGPGLFPLPEDEPEMELTEDEYARLATWYLLTYRYEAREQGFVEVRSELSLPSRVGARGKIDSWDRRIPLPAQRFKKTFDYPESDAGFDVPVEER
;
A
#
# COMPACT_ATOMS: atom_id res chain seq x y z
N MET A 1 0.69 -28.95 -22.88
CA MET A 1 1.11 -28.02 -21.81
C MET A 1 0.62 -26.64 -22.21
N ASN A 2 -0.62 -26.31 -21.83
CA ASN A 2 -1.21 -25.01 -22.15
C ASN A 2 -0.73 -24.00 -21.12
N GLY A 3 0.29 -23.21 -21.49
CA GLY A 3 0.63 -21.99 -20.78
C GLY A 3 -0.57 -21.04 -20.82
N ASN A 4 -1.06 -20.66 -19.64
CA ASN A 4 -2.18 -19.75 -19.48
C ASN A 4 -1.78 -18.38 -20.06
N ALA A 5 -2.28 -18.06 -21.26
CA ALA A 5 -1.98 -16.82 -21.99
C ALA A 5 -2.46 -15.53 -21.27
N TRP A 6 -3.07 -15.67 -20.09
CA TRP A 6 -3.60 -14.60 -19.25
C TRP A 6 -2.84 -14.42 -17.93
N ALA A 7 -1.82 -15.24 -17.66
CA ALA A 7 -0.99 -15.10 -16.47
C ALA A 7 -0.23 -13.78 -16.52
N ARG A 8 -0.51 -12.87 -15.59
CA ARG A 8 0.18 -11.58 -15.57
C ARG A 8 1.60 -11.73 -15.03
N PRO A 9 2.52 -10.81 -15.36
CA PRO A 9 3.91 -10.88 -14.90
C PRO A 9 4.13 -10.92 -13.37
N ASP A 10 3.16 -10.49 -12.56
CA ASP A 10 3.13 -10.62 -11.09
C ASP A 10 2.92 -12.07 -10.61
N GLU A 11 2.50 -12.97 -11.49
CA GLU A 11 2.38 -14.42 -11.23
C GLU A 11 3.71 -15.17 -11.43
N ARG A 12 4.83 -14.46 -11.66
CA ARG A 12 6.14 -15.08 -11.92
C ARG A 12 6.82 -15.69 -10.68
N GLY A 13 6.15 -15.70 -9.53
CA GLY A 13 6.64 -16.32 -8.29
C GLY A 13 7.88 -15.63 -7.72
N GLY A 14 8.38 -16.15 -6.60
CA GLY A 14 9.62 -15.67 -5.96
C GLY A 14 9.43 -14.47 -5.03
N TYR A 15 8.20 -13.98 -4.87
CA TYR A 15 7.86 -13.04 -3.79
C TYR A 15 7.94 -13.74 -2.44
N GLU A 16 7.61 -15.04 -2.36
CA GLU A 16 7.66 -15.82 -1.12
C GLU A 16 9.07 -15.87 -0.56
N VAL A 17 10.06 -16.14 -1.41
CA VAL A 17 11.48 -16.17 -1.02
C VAL A 17 11.93 -14.78 -0.56
N GLN A 18 11.59 -13.74 -1.32
CA GLN A 18 11.97 -12.36 -0.97
C GLN A 18 11.30 -11.86 0.32
N LEU A 19 10.06 -12.25 0.58
CA LEU A 19 9.37 -11.96 1.84
C LEU A 19 9.99 -12.75 2.99
N ALA A 20 10.30 -14.03 2.78
CA ALA A 20 10.94 -14.88 3.79
C ALA A 20 12.33 -14.35 4.20
N GLU A 21 13.11 -13.78 3.27
CA GLU A 21 14.36 -13.07 3.58
C GLU A 21 14.16 -11.89 4.54
N LEU A 22 12.96 -11.29 4.57
CA LEU A 22 12.59 -10.21 5.48
C LEU A 22 11.87 -10.72 6.74
N GLY A 23 11.74 -12.04 6.92
CA GLY A 23 10.96 -12.64 8.02
C GLY A 23 9.46 -12.42 7.88
N LEU A 24 8.95 -12.35 6.65
CA LEU A 24 7.54 -12.06 6.35
C LEU A 24 6.92 -13.19 5.52
N LYS A 25 5.60 -13.31 5.62
CA LYS A 25 4.80 -14.31 4.90
C LYS A 25 3.79 -13.61 3.98
N TYR A 26 3.51 -14.17 2.82
CA TYR A 26 2.57 -13.57 1.85
C TYR A 26 1.16 -13.49 2.43
N GLU A 27 0.77 -14.48 3.20
CA GLU A 27 -0.51 -14.65 3.87
C GLU A 27 -0.87 -13.43 4.74
N TYR A 28 0.13 -12.72 5.27
CA TYR A 28 -0.10 -11.48 6.01
C TYR A 28 -0.68 -10.38 5.14
N PHE A 29 -0.13 -10.22 3.95
CA PHE A 29 -0.57 -9.24 2.97
C PHE A 29 -1.86 -9.68 2.29
N GLU A 30 -2.02 -10.98 2.06
CA GLU A 30 -3.25 -11.55 1.53
C GLU A 30 -4.45 -11.20 2.41
N ARG A 31 -4.36 -11.58 3.68
CA ARG A 31 -5.39 -11.32 4.70
C ARG A 31 -5.65 -9.83 4.87
N LEU A 32 -4.60 -9.02 4.96
CA LEU A 32 -4.70 -7.57 5.07
C LEU A 32 -5.49 -6.94 3.94
N ILE A 33 -5.26 -7.37 2.69
CA ILE A 33 -5.96 -6.83 1.52
C ILE A 33 -7.43 -7.24 1.54
N SER A 34 -7.72 -8.49 1.90
CA SER A 34 -9.08 -9.01 2.03
C SER A 34 -9.89 -8.27 3.10
N GLU A 35 -9.35 -8.10 4.32
CA GLU A 35 -10.01 -7.37 5.40
C GLU A 35 -10.19 -5.87 5.06
N GLY A 36 -9.29 -5.29 4.26
CA GLY A 36 -9.43 -3.93 3.73
C GLY A 36 -10.62 -3.77 2.77
N GLU A 37 -10.78 -4.68 1.82
CA GLU A 37 -11.92 -4.65 0.89
C GLU A 37 -13.26 -4.95 1.58
N GLU A 38 -13.26 -5.82 2.59
CA GLU A 38 -14.46 -6.06 3.43
C GLU A 38 -14.85 -4.77 4.19
N ALA A 39 -13.90 -4.10 4.84
CA ALA A 39 -14.16 -2.85 5.55
C ALA A 39 -14.64 -1.74 4.60
N ARG A 40 -14.08 -1.68 3.38
CA ARG A 40 -14.56 -0.77 2.32
C ARG A 40 -16.02 -1.02 1.98
N ALA A 41 -16.40 -2.30 1.85
CA ALA A 41 -17.75 -2.70 1.46
C ALA A 41 -18.81 -2.36 2.52
N GLY A 42 -18.40 -2.18 3.79
CA GLY A 42 -19.29 -1.76 4.87
C GLY A 42 -19.66 -0.27 4.87
N ALA A 43 -19.04 0.56 4.03
CA ALA A 43 -19.41 1.97 3.92
C ALA A 43 -20.74 2.13 3.17
N THR A 44 -21.55 3.09 3.64
CA THR A 44 -22.88 3.41 3.14
C THR A 44 -22.92 4.79 2.46
N LEU A 45 -24.06 5.14 1.86
CA LEU A 45 -24.26 6.48 1.27
C LEU A 45 -24.41 7.59 2.33
N ASP A 46 -24.74 7.23 3.57
CA ASP A 46 -24.88 8.17 4.68
C ASP A 46 -23.52 8.53 5.32
N ASP A 47 -22.47 7.77 4.99
CA ASP A 47 -21.11 8.06 5.43
C ASP A 47 -20.48 9.22 4.64
N ALA A 48 -19.40 9.78 5.19
CA ALA A 48 -18.60 10.76 4.46
C ALA A 48 -18.07 10.18 3.13
N VAL A 49 -17.93 11.02 2.10
CA VAL A 49 -17.52 10.61 0.74
C VAL A 49 -16.23 9.79 0.70
N ASN A 50 -15.31 10.00 1.64
CA ASN A 50 -14.05 9.26 1.72
C ASN A 50 -14.10 8.03 2.65
N ALA A 51 -15.22 7.74 3.30
CA ALA A 51 -15.33 6.72 4.35
C ALA A 51 -14.90 5.34 3.86
N ALA A 52 -15.37 4.90 2.69
CA ALA A 52 -14.99 3.62 2.10
C ALA A 52 -13.46 3.46 1.96
N GLY A 53 -12.76 4.51 1.55
CA GLY A 53 -11.29 4.50 1.48
C GLY A 53 -10.61 4.60 2.84
N THR A 54 -11.21 5.31 3.79
CA THR A 54 -10.71 5.44 5.17
C THR A 54 -10.85 4.12 5.93
N PHE A 55 -11.99 3.43 5.82
CA PHE A 55 -12.24 2.15 6.46
C PHE A 55 -11.29 1.07 5.93
N ASP A 56 -11.10 1.02 4.62
CA ASP A 56 -10.07 0.19 3.98
C ASP A 56 -8.68 0.44 4.59
N TYR A 57 -8.24 1.69 4.63
CA TYR A 57 -6.95 2.07 5.19
C TYR A 57 -6.80 1.65 6.67
N PHE A 58 -7.81 1.94 7.51
CA PHE A 58 -7.79 1.58 8.93
C PHE A 58 -7.77 0.06 9.14
N ALA A 59 -8.54 -0.69 8.35
CA ALA A 59 -8.50 -2.14 8.38
C ALA A 59 -7.11 -2.65 8.02
N ARG A 60 -6.52 -2.19 6.92
CA ARG A 60 -5.18 -2.64 6.51
C ARG A 60 -4.11 -2.37 7.58
N VAL A 61 -4.09 -1.16 8.16
CA VAL A 61 -3.17 -0.80 9.23
C VAL A 61 -3.38 -1.69 10.47
N ARG A 62 -4.64 -1.92 10.86
CA ARG A 62 -4.99 -2.77 12.00
C ARG A 62 -4.52 -4.20 11.79
N THR A 63 -4.83 -4.79 10.64
CA THR A 63 -4.51 -6.18 10.31
C THR A 63 -3.00 -6.38 10.20
N LEU A 64 -2.27 -5.46 9.55
CA LEU A 64 -0.81 -5.48 9.49
C LEU A 64 -0.21 -5.54 10.90
N ARG A 65 -0.60 -4.59 11.76
CA ARG A 65 -0.11 -4.49 13.13
C ARG A 65 -0.44 -5.74 13.93
N TYR A 66 -1.67 -6.22 13.83
CA TYR A 66 -2.10 -7.41 14.56
C TYR A 66 -1.22 -8.62 14.19
N LEU A 67 -1.08 -8.91 12.90
CA LEU A 67 -0.32 -10.07 12.42
C LEU A 67 1.17 -9.95 12.77
N LEU A 68 1.81 -8.82 12.48
CA LEU A 68 3.23 -8.65 12.78
C LEU A 68 3.53 -8.70 14.29
N ARG A 69 2.64 -8.18 15.14
CA ARG A 69 2.83 -8.29 16.61
C ARG A 69 2.63 -9.71 17.14
N THR A 70 1.61 -10.41 16.64
CA THR A 70 1.22 -11.72 17.19
C THR A 70 2.04 -12.88 16.63
N GLU A 71 2.43 -12.80 15.37
CA GLU A 71 3.17 -13.86 14.67
C GLU A 71 4.68 -13.64 14.72
N GLU A 72 5.13 -12.38 14.65
CA GLU A 72 6.56 -12.04 14.50
C GLU A 72 7.14 -11.26 15.69
N GLY A 73 6.31 -10.91 16.69
CA GLY A 73 6.75 -10.18 17.88
C GLY A 73 7.13 -8.72 17.64
N TRP A 74 6.71 -8.12 16.53
CA TRP A 74 6.98 -6.71 16.22
C TRP A 74 6.23 -5.78 17.20
N LYS A 75 6.52 -4.47 17.17
CA LYS A 75 5.80 -3.47 18.00
C LYS A 75 5.27 -2.31 17.19
N ARG A 76 4.23 -1.63 17.70
CA ARG A 76 3.73 -0.40 17.08
C ARG A 76 4.74 0.71 17.25
N TYR A 77 4.82 1.54 16.22
CA TYR A 77 5.63 2.75 16.23
C TYR A 77 4.89 3.81 15.41
N ASP A 78 4.53 4.93 16.03
CA ASP A 78 3.65 5.94 15.44
C ASP A 78 4.32 7.32 15.28
N PRO A 79 5.55 7.42 14.73
CA PRO A 79 6.27 8.68 14.66
C PRO A 79 5.47 9.73 13.90
N LYS A 80 5.10 10.83 14.56
CA LYS A 80 4.34 11.94 13.96
C LYS A 80 3.08 11.45 13.23
N GLN A 81 2.31 10.56 13.88
CA GLN A 81 1.10 9.94 13.35
C GLN A 81 1.31 9.09 12.09
N SER A 82 2.52 8.58 11.84
CA SER A 82 2.78 7.62 10.78
C SER A 82 2.63 6.21 11.35
N PRO A 83 1.57 5.44 11.00
CA PRO A 83 1.35 4.16 11.63
C PRO A 83 2.26 3.08 11.09
N LEU A 84 3.43 2.96 11.69
CA LEU A 84 4.43 1.94 11.39
C LEU A 84 4.34 0.78 12.39
N THR A 85 4.96 -0.32 12.01
CA THR A 85 5.24 -1.46 12.88
C THR A 85 6.71 -1.80 12.72
N VAL A 86 7.45 -1.90 13.82
CA VAL A 86 8.91 -2.09 13.84
C VAL A 86 9.25 -3.48 14.32
N ASN A 87 10.20 -4.13 13.64
CA ASN A 87 10.64 -5.48 13.98
C ASN A 87 11.46 -5.52 15.29
N PRO A 88 11.64 -6.71 15.92
CA PRO A 88 12.29 -6.82 17.22
C PRO A 88 13.73 -6.29 17.29
N ASP A 89 14.49 -6.41 16.20
CA ASP A 89 15.87 -5.92 16.11
C ASP A 89 15.98 -4.43 15.72
N LYS A 90 14.84 -3.76 15.48
CA LYS A 90 14.73 -2.34 15.12
C LYS A 90 15.45 -1.94 13.84
N SER A 91 15.70 -2.88 12.93
CA SER A 91 16.29 -2.59 11.61
C SER A 91 15.25 -2.27 10.53
N MET A 92 14.00 -2.67 10.72
CA MET A 92 12.94 -2.53 9.72
C MET A 92 11.62 -2.04 10.32
N ALA A 93 10.96 -1.13 9.60
CA ALA A 93 9.60 -0.70 9.84
C ALA A 93 8.71 -0.95 8.61
N ILE A 94 7.44 -1.30 8.80
CA ILE A 94 6.46 -1.41 7.71
C ILE A 94 5.26 -0.50 7.97
N GLY A 95 4.89 0.30 6.98
CA GLY A 95 3.63 1.06 6.91
C GLY A 95 2.79 0.70 5.68
N VAL A 96 1.61 1.33 5.56
CA VAL A 96 0.70 1.16 4.40
C VAL A 96 0.58 2.48 3.63
N LEU A 97 0.62 2.41 2.30
CA LEU A 97 0.41 3.53 1.39
C LEU A 97 -0.52 3.17 0.23
N LEU A 98 -1.26 4.16 -0.26
CA LEU A 98 -1.89 4.06 -1.56
C LEU A 98 -0.87 4.40 -2.64
N GLY A 99 -0.77 3.54 -3.65
CA GLY A 99 0.02 3.77 -4.84
C GLY A 99 -0.81 4.28 -6.02
N ASP A 100 -0.22 4.29 -7.22
CA ASP A 100 -0.90 4.60 -8.48
C ASP A 100 -1.07 3.34 -9.35
N ALA A 101 -1.58 3.50 -10.57
CA ALA A 101 -1.92 2.39 -11.46
C ALA A 101 -0.73 1.49 -11.86
N ARG A 102 0.51 1.90 -11.54
CA ARG A 102 1.73 1.12 -11.76
C ARG A 102 2.10 0.19 -10.59
N THR A 103 1.38 0.29 -9.47
CA THR A 103 1.60 -0.54 -8.28
C THR A 103 1.39 -2.02 -8.59
N GLY A 104 2.32 -2.87 -8.17
CA GLY A 104 2.28 -4.31 -8.41
C GLY A 104 2.61 -4.70 -9.86
N LEU A 105 2.87 -3.74 -10.76
CA LEU A 105 3.29 -4.03 -12.13
C LEU A 105 4.83 -3.97 -12.26
N PRO A 106 5.44 -4.90 -13.00
CA PRO A 106 6.88 -4.84 -13.23
C PRO A 106 7.26 -3.73 -14.21
N GLY A 107 8.56 -3.41 -14.22
CA GLY A 107 9.15 -2.49 -15.18
C GLY A 107 8.78 -1.02 -14.95
N ASN A 108 9.04 -0.22 -15.98
CA ASN A 108 8.87 1.23 -15.97
C ASN A 108 7.55 1.66 -16.64
N PRO A 109 6.99 2.82 -16.23
CA PRO A 109 7.41 3.63 -15.09
C PRO A 109 7.14 2.93 -13.75
N GLN A 110 7.97 3.22 -12.75
CA GLN A 110 7.78 2.74 -11.37
C GLN A 110 6.54 3.38 -10.73
N PRO A 111 5.92 2.74 -9.72
CA PRO A 111 4.77 3.30 -9.03
C PRO A 111 5.15 4.50 -8.20
N ARG A 112 4.13 5.31 -7.90
CA ARG A 112 4.27 6.49 -7.05
C ARG A 112 3.27 6.46 -5.93
N SER A 113 3.62 7.10 -4.82
CA SER A 113 2.63 7.38 -3.77
C SER A 113 1.48 8.21 -4.34
N HIS A 114 0.24 7.82 -4.02
CA HIS A 114 -0.96 8.48 -4.51
C HIS A 114 -1.01 9.95 -4.07
N ARG A 115 -0.59 10.21 -2.83
CA ARG A 115 -0.47 11.54 -2.22
C ARG A 115 1.01 11.91 -2.02
N PRO A 116 1.34 13.22 -1.93
CA PRO A 116 2.66 13.65 -1.48
C PRO A 116 3.02 13.03 -0.13
N ALA A 117 4.26 12.57 0.00
CA ALA A 117 4.92 12.33 1.27
C ALA A 117 4.99 13.66 2.02
N GLY A 118 4.25 13.78 3.12
CA GLY A 118 4.47 14.89 4.06
C GLY A 118 5.83 14.75 4.73
N VAL A 119 6.25 15.79 5.48
CA VAL A 119 7.56 15.91 6.14
C VAL A 119 7.99 14.65 6.89
N ALA A 120 7.07 13.98 7.58
CA ALA A 120 7.37 12.74 8.30
C ALA A 120 7.85 11.61 7.37
N LYS A 121 7.19 11.43 6.22
CA LYS A 121 7.55 10.40 5.23
C LYS A 121 8.80 10.77 4.45
N GLU A 122 8.98 12.05 4.11
CA GLU A 122 10.20 12.55 3.48
C GLU A 122 11.43 12.25 4.34
N SER A 123 11.32 12.48 5.64
CA SER A 123 12.36 12.16 6.62
C SER A 123 12.69 10.66 6.66
N LEU A 124 11.68 9.78 6.67
CA LEU A 124 11.88 8.33 6.64
C LEU A 124 12.54 7.85 5.34
N VAL A 125 12.15 8.42 4.19
CA VAL A 125 12.77 8.07 2.89
C VAL A 125 14.23 8.53 2.82
N ALA A 126 14.55 9.72 3.31
CA ALA A 126 15.93 10.22 3.34
C ALA A 126 16.86 9.29 4.14
N ARG A 127 16.37 8.72 5.25
CA ARG A 127 17.14 7.78 6.07
C ARG A 127 17.43 6.45 5.39
N ASN A 128 16.51 5.94 4.57
CA ASN A 128 16.76 4.75 3.76
C ASN A 128 18.00 4.91 2.86
N GLN A 129 18.39 6.16 2.52
CA GLN A 129 19.58 6.46 1.71
C GLN A 129 20.85 6.72 2.54
N GLY A 130 20.82 6.52 3.86
CA GLY A 130 21.95 6.83 4.74
C GLY A 130 22.23 8.34 4.87
N LEU A 131 21.30 9.21 4.44
CA LEU A 131 21.40 10.65 4.64
C LEU A 131 21.06 10.92 6.12
N GLY A 132 22.07 11.34 6.89
CA GLY A 132 22.11 11.24 8.35
C GLY A 132 20.96 11.90 9.15
N PRO A 133 20.83 11.54 10.44
CA PRO A 133 19.70 11.90 11.31
C PRO A 133 19.53 13.41 11.60
N GLY A 134 20.56 14.21 11.34
CA GLY A 134 20.65 15.62 11.77
C GLY A 134 19.64 16.61 11.17
N LEU A 135 18.76 16.19 10.27
CA LEU A 135 17.74 17.05 9.68
C LEU A 135 16.37 16.93 10.36
N PHE A 136 16.10 15.87 11.15
CA PHE A 136 14.76 15.62 11.70
C PHE A 136 14.80 14.94 13.08
N PRO A 137 14.35 15.62 14.15
CA PRO A 137 14.38 15.08 15.51
C PRO A 137 13.49 13.83 15.67
N LEU A 138 13.83 13.01 16.68
CA LEU A 138 12.99 11.92 17.16
C LEU A 138 11.55 12.43 17.47
N PRO A 139 10.52 11.63 17.22
CA PRO A 139 9.16 11.96 17.63
C PRO A 139 9.06 12.03 19.16
N GLU A 140 8.32 13.01 19.68
CA GLU A 140 8.13 13.24 21.13
C GLU A 140 6.97 12.43 21.77
N ASP A 141 6.26 11.61 20.99
CA ASP A 141 5.14 10.80 21.49
C ASP A 141 5.65 9.59 22.32
N GLU A 142 4.94 9.19 23.40
CA GLU A 142 5.22 7.97 24.19
C GLU A 142 4.90 6.71 23.35
N PRO A 143 5.89 6.05 22.73
CA PRO A 143 5.61 4.93 21.85
C PRO A 143 5.63 3.61 22.65
N GLU A 144 4.93 2.58 22.17
CA GLU A 144 5.11 1.19 22.66
C GLU A 144 6.59 0.73 22.54
N MET A 145 7.40 1.46 21.76
CA MET A 145 8.82 1.24 21.53
C MET A 145 9.57 2.58 21.37
N GLU A 146 10.52 2.84 22.26
CA GLU A 146 11.52 3.91 22.06
C GLU A 146 12.68 3.40 21.19
N LEU A 147 13.11 4.27 20.28
CA LEU A 147 14.29 4.07 19.45
C LEU A 147 15.36 5.06 19.89
N THR A 148 16.60 4.60 20.05
CA THR A 148 17.74 5.52 20.16
C THR A 148 17.94 6.26 18.85
N GLU A 149 18.67 7.39 18.87
CA GLU A 149 19.02 8.12 17.64
C GLU A 149 19.72 7.21 16.61
N ASP A 150 20.62 6.33 17.05
CA ASP A 150 21.35 5.41 16.18
C ASP A 150 20.47 4.27 15.62
N GLU A 151 19.50 3.79 16.41
CA GLU A 151 18.51 2.80 15.94
C GLU A 151 17.58 3.45 14.92
N TYR A 152 17.09 4.64 15.22
CA TYR A 152 16.20 5.39 14.35
C TYR A 152 16.87 5.82 13.04
N ALA A 153 18.17 6.16 13.08
CA ALA A 153 18.95 6.50 11.90
C ALA A 153 19.17 5.31 10.95
N ARG A 154 19.18 4.07 11.47
CA ARG A 154 19.40 2.84 10.70
C ARG A 154 18.11 2.12 10.30
N LEU A 155 16.96 2.59 10.75
CA LEU A 155 15.66 1.96 10.52
C LEU A 155 15.23 2.07 9.04
N ALA A 156 15.24 0.94 8.33
CA ALA A 156 14.74 0.87 6.96
C ALA A 156 13.20 0.87 6.97
N THR A 157 12.58 1.91 6.41
CA THR A 157 11.12 2.02 6.37
C THR A 157 10.56 1.54 5.03
N TRP A 158 9.85 0.43 5.07
CA TRP A 158 9.15 -0.19 3.94
C TRP A 158 7.67 0.22 3.93
N TYR A 159 7.08 0.19 2.75
CA TYR A 159 5.64 0.43 2.60
C TYR A 159 5.00 -0.67 1.76
N LEU A 160 3.87 -1.18 2.26
CA LEU A 160 2.92 -1.90 1.43
C LEU A 160 2.14 -0.87 0.61
N LEU A 161 2.42 -0.82 -0.70
CA LEU A 161 1.64 -0.05 -1.64
C LEU A 161 0.45 -0.88 -2.11
N THR A 162 -0.72 -0.25 -2.18
CA THR A 162 -1.91 -0.86 -2.76
C THR A 162 -2.52 0.04 -3.83
N TYR A 163 -3.02 -0.57 -4.90
CA TYR A 163 -3.80 0.08 -5.94
C TYR A 163 -5.03 -0.75 -6.25
N ARG A 164 -6.19 -0.10 -6.23
CA ARG A 164 -7.48 -0.73 -6.46
C ARG A 164 -8.00 -0.34 -7.83
N TYR A 165 -8.22 -1.34 -8.68
CA TYR A 165 -8.77 -1.21 -10.02
C TYR A 165 -10.17 -1.82 -10.06
N GLU A 166 -11.17 -1.05 -10.52
CA GLU A 166 -12.53 -1.54 -10.69
C GLU A 166 -12.77 -1.93 -12.15
N ALA A 167 -12.87 -3.22 -12.41
CA ALA A 167 -13.20 -3.79 -13.72
C ALA A 167 -14.73 -3.94 -13.82
N ARG A 168 -15.43 -2.80 -13.92
CA ARG A 168 -16.89 -2.74 -13.76
C ARG A 168 -17.63 -3.63 -14.76
N GLU A 169 -17.26 -3.57 -16.03
CA GLU A 169 -17.82 -4.40 -17.10
C GLU A 169 -17.63 -5.90 -16.84
N GLN A 170 -16.55 -6.27 -16.16
CA GLN A 170 -16.25 -7.67 -15.85
C GLN A 170 -16.75 -8.11 -14.46
N GLY A 171 -17.39 -7.21 -13.71
CA GLY A 171 -17.98 -7.53 -12.41
C GLY A 171 -16.95 -7.90 -11.33
N PHE A 172 -15.75 -7.31 -11.37
CA PHE A 172 -14.75 -7.53 -10.31
C PHE A 172 -13.96 -6.28 -9.95
N VAL A 173 -13.39 -6.32 -8.76
CA VAL A 173 -12.36 -5.41 -8.28
C VAL A 173 -11.06 -6.17 -8.21
N GLU A 174 -9.98 -5.56 -8.68
CA GLU A 174 -8.63 -6.09 -8.55
C GLU A 174 -7.79 -5.18 -7.66
N VAL A 175 -7.20 -5.74 -6.61
CA VAL A 175 -6.24 -5.05 -5.76
C VAL A 175 -4.85 -5.55 -6.10
N ARG A 176 -4.03 -4.65 -6.61
CA ARG A 176 -2.60 -4.87 -6.85
C ARG A 176 -1.82 -4.32 -5.68
N SER A 177 -0.74 -5.00 -5.32
CA SER A 177 0.09 -4.58 -4.19
C SER A 177 1.56 -4.90 -4.40
N GLU A 178 2.40 -4.19 -3.66
CA GLU A 178 3.83 -4.47 -3.55
C GLU A 178 4.36 -4.02 -2.20
N LEU A 179 5.33 -4.75 -1.65
CA LEU A 179 6.14 -4.29 -0.53
C LEU A 179 7.40 -3.64 -1.08
N SER A 180 7.56 -2.34 -0.85
CA SER A 180 8.63 -1.56 -1.48
C SER A 180 9.39 -0.69 -0.49
N LEU A 181 10.72 -0.67 -0.66
CA LEU A 181 11.66 0.16 0.07
C LEU A 181 11.88 1.45 -0.74
N PRO A 182 11.36 2.60 -0.31
CA PRO A 182 11.52 3.85 -1.02
C PRO A 182 12.94 4.39 -0.91
N SER A 183 13.42 4.97 -2.01
CA SER A 183 14.75 5.57 -2.08
C SER A 183 14.74 7.07 -2.32
N ARG A 184 13.67 7.60 -2.90
CA ARG A 184 13.57 9.04 -3.18
C ARG A 184 12.13 9.55 -3.17
N VAL A 185 11.99 10.78 -2.69
CA VAL A 185 10.82 11.62 -2.93
C VAL A 185 11.12 12.52 -4.12
N GLY A 186 10.38 12.35 -5.20
CA GLY A 186 10.56 13.11 -6.43
C GLY A 186 9.77 14.41 -6.47
N ALA A 187 9.75 15.03 -7.65
CA ALA A 187 9.11 16.32 -7.86
C ALA A 187 7.60 16.27 -7.52
N ARG A 188 7.12 17.28 -6.79
CA ARG A 188 5.77 17.38 -6.17
C ARG A 188 5.59 16.56 -4.89
N GLY A 189 6.69 16.19 -4.24
CA GLY A 189 6.68 15.56 -2.91
C GLY A 189 6.18 14.12 -2.93
N LYS A 190 6.10 13.44 -4.08
CA LYS A 190 5.65 12.04 -4.14
C LYS A 190 6.83 11.09 -4.05
N ILE A 191 6.66 9.98 -3.34
CA ILE A 191 7.61 8.88 -3.40
C ILE A 191 7.50 8.27 -4.79
N ASP A 192 8.58 8.29 -5.58
CA ASP A 192 8.56 7.86 -6.98
C ASP A 192 9.74 6.97 -7.40
N SER A 193 10.63 6.67 -6.45
CA SER A 193 11.80 5.82 -6.68
C SER A 193 11.96 4.85 -5.51
N TRP A 194 12.36 3.62 -5.83
CA TRP A 194 12.40 2.50 -4.89
C TRP A 194 13.71 1.72 -5.06
N ASP A 195 14.42 1.45 -3.96
CA ASP A 195 15.64 0.63 -3.96
C ASP A 195 15.32 -0.84 -4.16
N ARG A 196 14.22 -1.29 -3.55
CA ARG A 196 13.73 -2.66 -3.66
C ARG A 196 12.21 -2.64 -3.79
N ARG A 197 11.69 -3.49 -4.67
CA ARG A 197 10.26 -3.69 -4.89
C ARG A 197 9.98 -5.18 -4.91
N ILE A 198 8.97 -5.61 -4.15
CA ILE A 198 8.47 -6.98 -4.13
C ILE A 198 7.01 -6.94 -4.57
N PRO A 199 6.72 -7.03 -5.88
CA PRO A 199 5.35 -7.16 -6.38
C PRO A 199 4.70 -8.41 -5.82
N LEU A 200 3.46 -8.28 -5.35
CA LEU A 200 2.68 -9.38 -4.79
C LEU A 200 1.57 -9.78 -5.77
N PRO A 201 1.09 -11.04 -5.74
CA PRO A 201 -0.03 -11.46 -6.56
C PRO A 201 -1.27 -10.58 -6.35
N ALA A 202 -1.88 -10.15 -7.45
CA ALA A 202 -3.10 -9.38 -7.40
C ALA A 202 -4.28 -10.22 -6.88
N GLN A 203 -5.09 -9.62 -5.99
CA GLN A 203 -6.32 -10.25 -5.50
C GLN A 203 -7.54 -9.72 -6.25
N ARG A 204 -8.46 -10.62 -6.60
CA ARG A 204 -9.71 -10.27 -7.29
C ARG A 204 -10.92 -10.58 -6.43
N PHE A 205 -11.80 -9.60 -6.31
CA PHE A 205 -13.05 -9.68 -5.55
C PHE A 205 -14.21 -9.51 -6.53
N LYS A 206 -15.10 -10.51 -6.60
CA LYS A 206 -16.32 -10.38 -7.41
C LYS A 206 -17.18 -9.27 -6.82
N LYS A 207 -17.68 -8.38 -7.67
CA LYS A 207 -18.49 -7.24 -7.24
C LYS A 207 -19.58 -6.93 -8.27
N THR A 208 -20.78 -6.71 -7.77
CA THR A 208 -21.87 -6.12 -8.56
C THR A 208 -21.71 -4.60 -8.49
N PHE A 209 -21.74 -3.95 -9.65
CA PHE A 209 -21.74 -2.51 -9.74
C PHE A 209 -23.13 -2.07 -10.16
N ASP A 210 -23.75 -1.20 -9.38
CA ASP A 210 -25.01 -0.59 -9.77
C ASP A 210 -24.71 0.44 -10.86
N TYR A 211 -25.30 0.22 -12.03
CA TYR A 211 -25.32 1.23 -13.08
C TYR A 211 -26.51 2.14 -12.80
N PRO A 212 -26.34 3.46 -12.69
CA PRO A 212 -27.50 4.32 -12.92
C PRO A 212 -28.02 3.97 -14.30
N GLU A 213 -29.33 3.66 -14.41
CA GLU A 213 -29.96 3.52 -15.72
C GLU A 213 -29.53 4.72 -16.54
N SER A 214 -28.90 4.48 -17.68
CA SER A 214 -28.66 5.56 -18.61
C SER A 214 -30.04 6.11 -18.96
N ASP A 215 -30.32 7.36 -18.59
CA ASP A 215 -31.33 8.18 -19.26
C ASP A 215 -30.87 8.32 -20.72
N ALA A 216 -31.01 7.25 -21.50
CA ALA A 216 -30.94 7.24 -22.94
C ALA A 216 -32.26 7.85 -23.45
N GLY A 217 -32.45 9.13 -23.11
CA GLY A 217 -33.55 9.98 -23.52
C GLY A 217 -33.07 11.19 -24.31
N PHE A 218 -31.90 11.12 -24.95
CA PHE A 218 -31.49 12.11 -25.95
C PHE A 218 -31.73 11.53 -27.33
N ASP A 219 -32.96 11.73 -27.81
CA ASP A 219 -33.30 11.67 -29.22
C ASP A 219 -32.63 12.87 -29.88
N VAL A 220 -31.49 12.65 -30.54
CA VAL A 220 -30.81 13.68 -31.34
C VAL A 220 -31.38 13.55 -32.75
N PRO A 221 -32.20 14.51 -33.23
CA PRO A 221 -32.68 14.47 -34.60
C PRO A 221 -31.50 14.66 -35.54
N VAL A 222 -31.25 13.66 -36.38
CA VAL A 222 -30.32 13.77 -37.50
C VAL A 222 -31.05 14.54 -38.60
N GLU A 223 -30.72 15.81 -38.79
CA GLU A 223 -31.07 16.51 -40.03
C GLU A 223 -30.16 15.95 -41.15
N GLU A 224 -30.75 15.17 -42.06
CA GLU A 224 -30.10 14.84 -43.32
C GLU A 224 -29.92 16.13 -44.14
N ARG A 225 -28.69 16.35 -44.61
CA ARG A 225 -28.33 17.47 -45.48
C ARG A 225 -27.82 16.95 -46.81
#